data_AF-A0A8S4QWQ6-F1
#
_entry.id   AF-A0A8S4QWQ6-F1
#
_cell.length_a   1.000
_cell.length_b   1.000
_cell.length_c   1.000
_cell.angle_alpha   90.00
_cell.angle_beta   90.00
_cell.angle_gamma   90.00
#
_symmetry.space_group_name_H-M   'P 1'
#
loop_
_entity.id
_entity.type
_entity.pdbx_description
1 polymer ?
#
loop_
_entity_poly.entity_id
_entity_poly.type
_entity_poly.pdbx_seq_one_letter_code
_entity_poly.pdbx_strand_id
1 'polypeptide(L)' 'MGLIRRLRVTQRAMGRAMLGVTLRDRIRNVEIRRRTGVTDIAQQVAKLKWQWAGHIVRRKDGRWGPKVLEWQP' A
#
# COMPACT_ATOMS: atom_id res chain seq x y z
N MET A 1 -5.97 -12.18 3.32
CA MET A 1 -4.54 -12.22 2.93
C MET A 1 -4.25 -12.01 1.43
N GLY A 2 -5.20 -12.17 0.51
CA GLY A 2 -4.91 -12.16 -0.95
C GLY A 2 -4.62 -10.81 -1.62
N LEU A 3 -5.20 -9.70 -1.13
CA LEU A 3 -5.12 -8.40 -1.83
C LEU A 3 -3.71 -7.80 -1.82
N ILE A 4 -3.05 -7.76 -0.66
CA ILE A 4 -1.68 -7.22 -0.52
C ILE A 4 -0.70 -8.00 -1.40
N ARG A 5 -0.88 -9.33 -1.49
CA ARG A 5 -0.05 -10.18 -2.37
C ARG A 5 -0.20 -9.78 -3.83
N ARG A 6 -1.44 -9.59 -4.31
CA ARG A 6 -1.72 -9.16 -5.70
C ARG A 6 -1.10 -7.79 -5.98
N LEU A 7 -1.28 -6.83 -5.08
CA LEU A 7 -0.69 -5.49 -5.21
C LEU A 7 0.84 -5.53 -5.28
N ARG A 8 1.49 -6.37 -4.46
CA ARG A 8 2.95 -6.57 -4.53
C ARG A 8 3.40 -7.17 -5.87
N VAL A 9 2.62 -8.10 -6.43
CA VAL A 9 2.92 -8.66 -7.75
C VAL A 9 2.80 -7.59 -8.83
N THR A 10 1.72 -6.81 -8.83
CA THR A 10 1.54 -5.69 -9.76
C THR A 10 2.66 -4.66 -9.63
N GLN A 11 3.03 -4.27 -8.41
CA GLN A 11 4.14 -3.36 -8.17
C GLN A 11 5.48 -3.88 -8.72
N ARG A 12 5.76 -5.18 -8.57
CA ARG A 12 6.98 -5.80 -9.12
C ARG A 12 6.97 -5.84 -10.65
N ALA A 13 5.82 -6.03 -11.27
CA ALA A 13 5.68 -5.96 -12.72
C ALA A 13 5.93 -4.53 -13.23
N MET A 14 5.34 -3.53 -12.57
CA MET A 14 5.58 -2.12 -12.87
C MET A 14 7.05 -1.73 -12.70
N GLY A 15 7.69 -2.13 -11.59
CA GLY A 15 9.11 -1.83 -11.36
C GLY A 15 10.04 -2.47 -12.40
N ARG A 16 9.67 -3.62 -12.96
CA ARG A 16 10.39 -4.23 -14.09
C ARG A 16 10.21 -3.44 -15.38
N ALA A 17 8.98 -3.05 -15.68
CA ALA A 17 8.66 -2.24 -16.85
C ALA A 17 9.39 -0.88 -16.82
N MET A 18 9.44 -0.21 -15.66
CA MET A 18 10.16 1.04 -15.48
C MET A 18 11.66 0.94 -15.77
N LEU A 19 12.27 -0.21 -15.49
CA LEU A 19 13.71 -0.44 -15.70
C LEU A 19 14.01 -1.10 -17.05
N GLY A 20 13.00 -1.45 -17.85
CA GLY A 20 13.18 -2.19 -19.09
C GLY A 20 13.74 -3.61 -18.90
N VAL A 21 13.54 -4.22 -17.73
CA VAL A 21 14.08 -5.56 -17.41
C VAL A 21 12.99 -6.62 -17.41
N THR A 22 13.36 -7.84 -17.77
CA THR A 22 12.49 -9.00 -17.86
C THR A 22 12.72 -9.98 -16.70
N LEU A 23 11.96 -11.07 -16.66
CA LEU A 23 12.22 -12.18 -15.71
C LEU A 23 13.50 -12.96 -16.05
N ARG A 24 13.94 -12.94 -17.32
CA ARG A 24 15.12 -13.68 -17.79
C ARG A 24 16.43 -13.11 -17.25
N ASP A 25 16.44 -11.81 -16.94
CA ASP A 25 17.60 -11.11 -16.37
C ASP A 25 17.88 -11.55 -14.92
N ARG A 26 16.97 -12.30 -14.29
CA ARG A 26 17.11 -12.86 -12.92
C ARG A 26 17.49 -11.82 -11.86
N ILE A 27 17.17 -10.55 -12.09
CA ILE A 27 17.44 -9.46 -11.15
C ILE A 27 16.56 -9.63 -9.91
N ARG A 28 17.20 -9.59 -8.73
CA ARG A 28 16.52 -9.71 -7.44
C ARG A 28 15.51 -8.56 -7.26
N ASN A 29 14.35 -8.87 -6.68
CA ASN A 29 13.32 -7.85 -6.42
C ASN A 29 13.81 -6.72 -5.49
N VAL A 30 14.77 -7.01 -4.59
CA VAL A 30 15.40 -5.99 -3.73
C VAL A 30 16.17 -4.97 -4.56
N GLU A 31 16.85 -5.41 -5.61
CA GLU A 31 17.61 -4.54 -6.51
C GLU A 31 16.67 -3.69 -7.37
N ILE A 32 15.59 -4.27 -7.89
CA ILE A 32 14.54 -3.52 -8.61
C ILE A 32 13.97 -2.41 -7.71
N ARG A 33 13.68 -2.71 -6.44
CA ARG A 33 13.21 -1.71 -5.46
C ARG A 33 14.26 -0.64 -5.19
N ARG A 34 15.54 -1.02 -5.03
CA ARG A 34 16.65 -0.09 -4.81
C ARG A 34 16.79 0.91 -5.97
N ARG A 35 16.73 0.43 -7.20
CA ARG A 35 16.86 1.27 -8.42
C ARG A 35 15.66 2.17 -8.66
N THR A 36 14.45 1.65 -8.42
CA THR A 36 13.21 2.41 -8.67
C THR A 36 12.85 3.37 -7.53
N GLY A 37 13.38 3.17 -6.32
CA GLY A 37 13.07 3.99 -5.14
C GLY A 37 11.62 3.83 -4.65
N VAL A 38 10.84 2.89 -5.20
CA VAL A 38 9.41 2.78 -4.88
C VAL A 38 9.20 2.14 -3.50
N THR A 39 8.41 2.81 -2.66
CA THR A 39 8.00 2.34 -1.33
C THR A 39 7.17 1.06 -1.41
N ASP A 40 7.28 0.15 -0.43
CA ASP A 40 6.49 -1.10 -0.43
C ASP A 40 4.98 -0.79 -0.35
N ILE A 41 4.20 -1.35 -1.27
CA ILE A 41 2.75 -1.08 -1.36
C ILE A 41 2.00 -1.48 -0.09
N ALA A 42 2.47 -2.48 0.68
CA ALA A 42 1.80 -2.85 1.92
C ALA A 42 1.95 -1.75 2.98
N GLN A 43 3.13 -1.11 3.05
CA GLN A 43 3.36 0.03 3.93
C GLN A 43 2.47 1.21 3.51
N GLN A 44 2.38 1.48 2.20
CA GLN A 44 1.53 2.56 1.69
C GLN A 44 0.05 2.30 2.00
N VAL A 45 -0.44 1.07 1.79
CA VAL A 45 -1.82 0.69 2.13
C VAL A 45 -2.08 0.85 3.63
N ALA A 46 -1.16 0.41 4.49
CA ALA A 46 -1.29 0.58 5.93
C ALA A 46 -1.34 2.06 6.32
N LYS A 47 -0.44 2.89 5.78
CA LYS A 47 -0.41 4.33 6.00
C LYS A 47 -1.73 4.99 5.60
N LEU A 48 -2.23 4.69 4.40
CA LEU A 48 -3.48 5.24 3.88
C LEU A 48 -4.68 4.83 4.74
N LYS A 49 -4.72 3.58 5.22
CA LYS A 49 -5.77 3.13 6.15
C LYS A 49 -5.75 3.92 7.46
N TRP A 50 -4.58 4.14 8.05
CA TRP A 50 -4.45 4.95 9.26
C TRP A 50 -4.78 6.42 9.03
N GLN A 51 -4.36 6.99 7.91
CA GLN A 51 -4.71 8.36 7.53
C GLN A 51 -6.22 8.52 7.36
N TRP A 52 -6.88 7.53 6.74
CA TRP A 52 -8.34 7.52 6.61
C TRP A 52 -9.01 7.43 7.99
N ALA A 53 -8.58 6.52 8.86
CA ALA A 53 -9.12 6.41 10.22
C ALA A 53 -8.98 7.74 10.98
N GLY A 54 -7.79 8.36 10.95
CA GLY A 54 -7.57 9.67 11.56
C GLY A 54 -8.39 10.79 10.92
N HIS A 55 -8.61 10.76 9.60
CA HIS A 55 -9.49 11.70 8.92
C HIS A 55 -10.93 11.54 9.42
N ILE A 56 -11.43 10.31 9.54
CA ILE A 56 -12.77 10.04 10.07
C ILE A 56 -12.93 10.56 11.49
N VAL A 57 -11.98 10.28 12.39
CA VAL A 57 -12.03 10.77 13.79
C VAL A 57 -12.08 12.30 13.87
N ARG A 58 -11.36 13.01 12.99
CA ARG A 58 -11.38 14.49 12.98
C ARG A 58 -12.64 15.10 12.36
N ARG A 59 -13.48 14.32 11.68
CA ARG A 59 -14.71 14.84 11.07
C ARG A 59 -15.77 15.06 12.16
N LYS A 60 -16.35 16.28 12.16
CA LYS A 60 -17.38 16.72 13.11
C LYS A 60 -18.80 16.73 12.51
N ASP A 61 -19.00 16.13 11.34
CA ASP A 61 -20.25 16.21 10.56
C ASP A 61 -21.34 15.21 11.03
N GLY A 62 -21.26 14.73 12.27
CA GLY A 62 -22.30 13.90 12.89
C GLY A 62 -22.53 12.51 12.28
N ARG A 63 -21.68 12.09 11.33
CA ARG A 63 -21.79 10.77 10.68
C ARG A 63 -21.43 9.62 11.63
N TRP A 64 -21.79 8.41 11.24
CA TRP A 64 -21.55 7.19 12.01
C TRP A 64 -20.07 6.81 12.14
N GLY A 65 -19.19 7.33 11.29
CA GLY A 65 -17.77 6.96 11.24
C GLY A 65 -17.05 7.06 12.59
N PRO A 66 -17.04 8.22 13.27
CA PRO A 66 -16.50 8.37 14.61
C PRO A 66 -17.16 7.43 15.64
N LYS A 67 -18.50 7.32 15.61
CA LYS A 67 -19.26 6.48 16.56
C LYS A 67 -18.85 5.00 16.48
N VAL A 68 -18.58 4.49 15.28
CA VAL A 68 -18.13 3.09 15.08
C VAL A 68 -16.69 2.89 15.59
N LEU A 69 -15.83 3.92 15.51
CA LEU A 69 -14.45 3.84 15.98
C LEU A 69 -14.33 3.94 17.51
N GLU A 70 -15.23 4.68 18.15
CA GLU A 70 -15.25 4.90 19.61
C GLU A 70 -16.09 3.87 20.37
N TRP A 71 -16.83 3.01 19.65
CA TRP A 71 -17.72 2.03 20.26
C TRP A 71 -16.96 1.03 21.15
N GLN A 72 -17.44 0.87 22.38
CA GLN A 72 -17.04 -0.17 23.31
C GLN A 72 -18.29 -0.98 23.71
N PRO A 73 -18.22 -2.34 23.74
CA PRO A 73 -19.37 -3.21 24.01
C PRO A 73 -20.01 -3.03 25.37
#